data_AF-A0A8H5ASM6-F1
#
_entry.id   AF-A0A8H5ASM6-F1
#
_cell.length_a   1.000
_cell.length_b   1.000
_cell.length_c   1.000
_cell.angle_alpha   90.00
_cell.angle_beta   90.00
_cell.angle_gamma   90.00
#
_symmetry.space_group_name_H-M   'P 1'
#
loop_
_entity.id
_entity.type
_entity.pdbx_description
1 polymer ?
#
loop_
_entity_poly.entity_id
_entity_poly.type
_entity_poly.pdbx_seq_one_letter_code
_entity_poly.pdbx_strand_id
1 'polypeptide(L)'
;MRYFTAILLVLLGGIGVALATPLQLASELLVERQAVNNVCAQIPDCTTECLEPAHTGPTLDDCRVIQDTLRYIAQAGPTNTAGTGSNNTIVMSYRTCKSFFFNSGSIPAQYCRTSWADFLEKMVPECHKQKKAFGGRCTSPDQSWYIQFQHS
;
A
#
# COMPACT_ATOMS: atom_id res chain seq x y z
N MET A 1 -20.51 32.63 24.07
CA MET A 1 -21.72 32.42 23.24
C MET A 1 -21.88 30.93 23.04
N ARG A 2 -22.96 30.37 23.58
CA ARG A 2 -23.29 28.94 23.58
C ARG A 2 -24.33 28.71 22.47
N TYR A 3 -24.11 27.75 21.59
CA TYR A 3 -25.14 27.18 20.71
C TYR A 3 -25.16 25.67 20.98
N PHE A 4 -26.01 25.26 21.92
CA PHE A 4 -27.35 24.69 21.72
C PHE A 4 -27.32 23.22 21.31
N THR A 5 -27.37 22.40 22.36
CA THR A 5 -27.76 21.00 22.45
C THR A 5 -29.12 20.76 21.79
N ALA A 6 -29.24 19.72 20.97
CA ALA A 6 -30.51 19.09 20.65
C ALA A 6 -30.31 17.57 20.46
N ILE A 7 -30.09 16.87 21.57
CA ILE A 7 -30.37 15.44 21.67
C ILE A 7 -31.83 15.35 22.15
N LEU A 8 -32.75 15.15 21.22
CA LEU A 8 -34.14 14.81 21.55
C LEU A 8 -34.25 13.29 21.59
N LEU A 9 -34.09 12.74 22.80
CA LEU A 9 -34.36 11.35 23.11
C LEU A 9 -35.89 11.18 23.26
N VAL A 10 -36.56 10.69 22.22
CA VAL A 10 -37.96 10.26 22.30
C VAL A 10 -37.98 8.80 22.72
N LEU A 11 -38.12 8.56 24.03
CA LEU A 11 -38.46 7.26 24.60
C LEU A 11 -39.98 7.16 24.75
N LEU A 12 -40.67 6.67 23.73
CA LEU A 12 -41.98 6.01 23.88
C LEU A 12 -42.10 4.92 22.82
N GLY A 13 -42.43 3.71 23.27
CA GLY A 13 -42.45 2.49 22.48
C GLY A 13 -43.34 2.60 21.23
N GLY A 14 -42.79 2.11 20.13
CA GLY A 14 -43.46 2.01 18.84
C GLY A 14 -42.39 1.67 17.81
N ILE A 15 -42.61 0.60 17.05
CA ILE A 15 -41.70 0.10 16.02
C ILE A 15 -41.61 1.17 14.91
N GLY A 16 -40.71 2.12 15.08
CA GLY A 16 -40.39 3.13 14.09
C GLY A 16 -39.43 2.53 13.08
N VAL A 17 -39.95 1.99 11.98
CA VAL A 17 -39.15 1.76 10.79
C VAL A 17 -38.74 3.16 10.29
N ALA A 18 -37.53 3.57 10.61
CA ALA A 18 -36.95 4.80 10.11
C ALA A 18 -36.82 4.65 8.58
N LEU A 19 -37.72 5.30 7.84
CA LEU A 19 -37.60 5.44 6.39
C LEU A 19 -36.44 6.40 6.13
N ALA A 20 -35.25 5.83 5.92
CA ALA A 20 -34.10 6.57 5.45
C ALA A 20 -34.46 7.29 4.14
N THR A 21 -34.17 8.59 4.08
CA THR A 21 -34.44 9.38 2.88
C THR A 21 -33.55 8.89 1.73
N PRO A 22 -33.99 9.02 0.46
CA PRO A 22 -33.20 8.58 -0.70
C PRO A 22 -31.79 9.20 -0.75
N LEU A 23 -31.63 10.41 -0.20
CA LEU A 23 -30.36 11.12 -0.06
C LEU A 23 -29.41 10.50 0.98
N GLN A 24 -29.95 9.96 2.07
CA GLN A 24 -29.18 9.25 3.09
C GLN A 24 -28.69 7.91 2.56
N LEU A 25 -29.57 7.15 1.88
CA LEU A 25 -29.24 5.90 1.21
C LEU A 25 -28.15 6.08 0.14
N ALA A 26 -28.22 7.16 -0.64
CA ALA A 26 -27.22 7.45 -1.67
C ALA A 26 -25.83 7.78 -1.09
N SER A 27 -25.78 8.41 0.09
CA SER A 27 -24.52 8.71 0.78
C SER A 27 -23.89 7.44 1.38
N GLU A 28 -24.69 6.54 1.96
CA GLU A 28 -24.23 5.24 2.46
C GLU A 28 -23.76 4.32 1.32
N LEU A 29 -24.47 4.29 0.18
CA LEU A 29 -24.07 3.57 -1.03
C LEU A 29 -22.78 4.11 -1.68
N LEU A 30 -22.47 5.39 -1.52
CA LEU A 30 -21.24 6.00 -2.01
C LEU A 30 -20.04 5.69 -1.13
N VAL A 31 -20.22 5.61 0.19
CA VAL A 31 -19.18 5.22 1.14
C VAL A 31 -18.79 3.74 0.97
N GLU A 32 -19.73 2.89 0.62
CA GLU A 32 -19.45 1.47 0.35
C GLU A 32 -18.73 1.24 -1.00
N ARG A 33 -18.79 2.20 -1.93
CA ARG A 33 -18.42 1.93 -3.32
C ARG A 33 -16.93 1.78 -3.60
N GLN A 34 -16.01 2.20 -2.72
CA GLN A 34 -14.56 1.97 -2.87
C GLN A 34 -13.83 1.99 -1.52
N ALA A 35 -13.99 0.95 -0.70
CA ALA A 35 -13.09 0.76 0.44
C ALA A 35 -11.67 0.50 -0.10
N VAL A 36 -10.77 1.48 0.03
CA VAL A 36 -9.35 1.36 -0.32
C VAL A 36 -8.56 1.25 0.98
N ASN A 37 -7.77 0.19 1.12
CA ASN A 37 -6.88 0.01 2.26
C ASN A 37 -5.66 0.93 2.11
N ASN A 38 -5.54 1.99 2.90
CA ASN A 38 -4.33 2.81 2.90
C ASN A 38 -3.26 2.19 3.80
N VAL A 39 -2.18 1.72 3.19
CA VAL A 39 -1.10 0.98 3.87
C VAL A 39 0.17 1.81 4.03
N CYS A 40 0.16 3.09 3.67
CA CYS A 40 1.32 3.97 3.78
C CYS A 40 2.00 3.94 5.16
N ALA A 41 1.20 4.05 6.22
CA ALA A 41 1.69 4.06 7.60
C ALA A 41 2.21 2.68 8.07
N GLN A 42 1.88 1.61 7.35
CA GLN A 42 2.24 0.22 7.71
C GLN A 42 3.51 -0.25 6.99
N ILE A 43 3.94 0.42 5.91
CA ILE A 43 5.16 0.06 5.16
C ILE A 43 6.42 0.00 6.05
N PRO A 44 6.64 0.94 6.99
CA PRO A 44 7.79 0.86 7.90
C PRO A 44 7.77 -0.34 8.86
N ASP A 45 6.60 -0.92 9.13
CA ASP A 45 6.38 -1.98 10.14
C ASP A 45 6.32 -3.39 9.52
N CYS A 46 6.60 -3.53 8.23
CA CYS A 46 6.61 -4.83 7.58
C CYS A 46 7.75 -5.73 8.07
N THR A 47 7.54 -7.04 7.96
CA THR A 47 8.62 -8.02 8.14
C THR A 47 9.52 -7.98 6.90
N THR A 48 10.82 -7.78 7.09
CA THR A 48 11.78 -7.73 5.99
C THR A 48 12.65 -8.98 5.91
N GLU A 49 12.85 -9.51 4.71
CA GLU A 49 13.72 -10.66 4.46
C GLU A 49 14.52 -10.49 3.16
N CYS A 50 15.74 -11.06 3.12
CA CYS A 50 16.49 -11.22 1.89
C CYS A 50 16.16 -12.55 1.23
N LEU A 51 16.03 -12.55 -0.10
CA LEU A 51 15.59 -13.72 -0.87
C LEU A 51 16.78 -14.57 -1.35
N GLU A 52 16.71 -15.87 -1.08
CA GLU A 52 17.67 -16.90 -1.51
C GLU A 52 17.17 -17.65 -2.77
N PRO A 53 18.05 -18.23 -3.60
CA PRO A 53 19.52 -18.31 -3.46
C PRO A 53 20.27 -17.05 -3.93
N ALA A 54 21.28 -16.65 -3.17
CA ALA A 54 22.11 -15.48 -3.42
C ALA A 54 23.22 -15.73 -4.47
N HIS A 55 22.93 -15.60 -5.77
CA HIS A 55 23.94 -15.80 -6.83
C HIS A 55 24.05 -14.61 -7.79
N THR A 56 22.92 -14.08 -8.26
CA THR A 56 22.87 -12.88 -9.12
C THR A 56 21.83 -11.91 -8.57
N GLY A 57 22.16 -11.19 -7.50
CA GLY A 57 21.36 -10.06 -7.05
C GLY A 57 21.45 -8.86 -7.99
N PRO A 58 20.46 -7.94 -7.99
CA PRO A 58 20.50 -6.75 -8.80
C PRO A 58 21.67 -5.84 -8.41
N THR A 59 22.13 -5.02 -9.35
CA THR A 59 23.16 -4.01 -9.05
C THR A 59 22.55 -2.87 -8.22
N LEU A 60 23.37 -2.27 -7.34
CA LEU A 60 22.92 -1.17 -6.49
C LEU A 60 22.47 0.04 -7.32
N ASP A 61 23.21 0.37 -8.38
CA ASP A 61 22.92 1.51 -9.24
C ASP A 61 21.62 1.33 -10.02
N ASP A 62 21.32 0.13 -10.51
CA ASP A 62 20.08 -0.13 -11.24
C ASP A 62 18.85 0.03 -10.34
N CYS A 63 18.92 -0.42 -9.08
CA CYS A 63 17.83 -0.22 -8.13
C CYS A 63 17.71 1.24 -7.65
N ARG A 64 18.83 1.98 -7.59
CA ARG A 64 18.80 3.43 -7.28
C ARG A 64 18.00 4.21 -8.33
N VAL A 65 18.07 3.83 -9.61
CA VAL A 65 17.23 4.46 -10.64
C VAL A 65 15.74 4.29 -10.33
N ILE A 66 15.31 3.12 -9.86
CA ILE A 66 13.90 2.89 -9.46
C ILE A 66 13.55 3.72 -8.22
N GLN A 67 14.43 3.76 -7.22
CA GLN A 67 14.28 4.57 -6.00
C GLN A 67 14.09 6.06 -6.36
N ASP A 68 14.98 6.63 -7.15
CA ASP A 68 14.94 8.03 -7.57
C ASP A 68 13.69 8.31 -8.41
N THR A 69 13.32 7.38 -9.29
CA THR A 69 12.09 7.50 -10.09
C THR A 69 10.88 7.56 -9.17
N LEU A 70 10.75 6.66 -8.18
CA LEU A 70 9.65 6.66 -7.21
C LEU A 70 9.56 8.00 -6.46
N ARG A 71 10.69 8.56 -6.01
CA ARG A 71 10.73 9.88 -5.36
C ARG A 71 10.32 11.01 -6.30
N TYR A 72 10.74 10.94 -7.57
CA TYR A 72 10.37 11.93 -8.59
C TYR A 72 8.86 11.89 -8.89
N ILE A 73 8.30 10.71 -9.19
CA ILE A 73 6.87 10.57 -9.48
C ILE A 73 5.98 10.84 -8.26
N ALA A 74 6.53 10.74 -7.04
CA ALA A 74 5.83 11.13 -5.81
C ALA A 74 5.50 12.63 -5.77
N GLN A 75 6.28 13.49 -6.45
CA GLN A 75 6.01 14.94 -6.53
C GLN A 75 4.72 15.24 -7.30
N ALA A 76 4.38 14.40 -8.28
CA ALA A 76 3.14 14.51 -9.05
C ALA A 76 1.95 13.80 -8.38
N GLY A 77 2.22 12.92 -7.41
CA GLY A 77 1.21 12.20 -6.64
C GLY A 77 1.90 11.30 -5.61
N PRO A 78 1.71 11.52 -4.30
CA PRO A 78 2.49 10.80 -3.28
C PRO A 78 2.12 9.31 -3.18
N THR A 79 0.91 8.96 -3.60
CA THR A 79 0.35 7.62 -3.50
C THR A 79 -0.05 7.04 -4.85
N ASN A 80 -0.23 5.74 -4.88
CA ASN A 80 -0.86 5.02 -5.97
C ASN A 80 -1.65 3.83 -5.40
N THR A 81 -2.54 3.25 -6.20
CA THR A 81 -3.40 2.16 -5.77
C THR A 81 -3.09 0.90 -6.57
N ALA A 82 -2.74 -0.18 -5.87
CA ALA A 82 -2.77 -1.52 -6.42
C ALA A 82 -4.20 -2.06 -6.31
N GLY A 83 -4.74 -2.56 -7.41
CA GLY A 83 -6.09 -3.13 -7.45
C GLY A 83 -6.15 -4.51 -6.81
N THR A 84 -7.19 -5.26 -7.16
CA THR A 84 -7.33 -6.69 -6.84
C THR A 84 -7.36 -7.51 -8.14
N GLY A 85 -7.33 -8.84 -8.04
CA GLY A 85 -7.35 -9.71 -9.22
C GLY A 85 -6.15 -9.47 -10.14
N SER A 86 -6.39 -9.23 -11.44
CA SER A 86 -5.32 -9.06 -12.43
C SER A 86 -4.52 -7.76 -12.31
N ASN A 87 -5.04 -6.75 -11.60
CA ASN A 87 -4.43 -5.43 -11.46
C ASN A 87 -3.78 -5.23 -10.09
N ASN A 88 -3.49 -6.32 -9.38
CA ASN A 88 -3.01 -6.30 -8.01
C ASN A 88 -1.50 -6.10 -7.87
N THR A 89 -0.78 -5.96 -8.98
CA THR A 89 0.67 -5.83 -8.99
C THR A 89 1.09 -4.57 -9.75
N ILE A 90 1.90 -3.72 -9.12
CA ILE A 90 2.55 -2.58 -9.78
C ILE A 90 4.03 -2.90 -9.90
N VAL A 91 4.56 -2.87 -11.12
CA VAL A 91 5.95 -3.26 -11.41
C VAL A 91 6.75 -2.08 -11.93
N MET A 92 7.97 -1.94 -11.42
CA MET A 92 9.02 -1.10 -11.98
C MET A 92 10.24 -1.97 -12.27
N SER A 93 10.86 -1.77 -13.43
CA SER A 93 12.06 -2.51 -13.80
C SER A 93 13.04 -1.61 -14.53
N TYR A 94 14.32 -1.78 -14.22
CA TYR A 94 15.43 -1.12 -14.88
C TYR A 94 16.63 -2.06 -14.87
N ARG A 95 17.05 -2.51 -16.06
CA ARG A 95 18.20 -3.42 -16.27
C ARG A 95 18.14 -4.65 -15.37
N THR A 96 19.02 -4.76 -14.37
CA THR A 96 19.06 -5.92 -13.47
C THR A 96 18.03 -5.83 -12.35
N CYS A 97 17.50 -4.65 -12.03
CA CYS A 97 16.58 -4.47 -10.90
C CYS A 97 15.11 -4.52 -11.35
N LYS A 98 14.33 -5.40 -10.72
CA LYS A 98 12.87 -5.41 -10.80
C LYS A 98 12.31 -5.23 -9.41
N SER A 99 11.42 -4.27 -9.22
CA SER A 99 10.71 -4.07 -7.97
C SER A 99 9.22 -3.99 -8.21
N PHE A 100 8.43 -4.44 -7.23
CA PHE A 100 6.99 -4.38 -7.34
C PHE A 100 6.30 -4.25 -5.98
N PHE A 101 5.14 -3.61 -6.01
CA PHE A 101 4.15 -3.65 -4.95
C PHE A 101 3.07 -4.66 -5.34
N PHE A 102 2.77 -5.60 -4.46
CA PHE A 102 1.76 -6.64 -4.68
C PHE A 102 0.68 -6.56 -3.60
N ASN A 103 -0.58 -6.63 -4.03
CA ASN A 103 -1.75 -6.71 -3.16
C ASN A 103 -2.36 -8.12 -3.21
N SER A 104 -2.28 -8.87 -2.11
CA SER A 104 -2.99 -10.14 -1.89
C SER A 104 -4.37 -9.93 -1.26
N GLY A 105 -4.67 -8.72 -0.80
CA GLY A 105 -5.92 -8.39 -0.14
C GLY A 105 -7.15 -8.47 -1.04
N SER A 106 -8.32 -8.55 -0.42
CA SER A 106 -9.63 -8.56 -1.09
C SER A 106 -10.13 -7.18 -1.52
N ILE A 107 -9.46 -6.11 -1.09
CA ILE A 107 -9.75 -4.72 -1.46
C ILE A 107 -8.50 -4.03 -2.01
N PRO A 108 -8.64 -2.98 -2.85
CA PRO A 108 -7.49 -2.23 -3.37
C PRO A 108 -6.63 -1.66 -2.25
N ALA A 109 -5.31 -1.69 -2.43
CA ALA A 109 -4.35 -1.16 -1.48
C ALA A 109 -3.71 0.12 -2.02
N GLN A 110 -3.85 1.23 -1.29
CA GLN A 110 -3.14 2.48 -1.57
C GLN A 110 -1.80 2.48 -0.84
N TYR A 111 -0.72 2.60 -1.60
CA TYR A 111 0.66 2.61 -1.10
C TYR A 111 1.33 3.97 -1.35
N CYS A 112 2.31 4.29 -0.52
CA CYS A 112 3.11 5.50 -0.64
C CYS A 112 4.37 5.23 -1.48
N ARG A 113 4.58 6.04 -2.51
CA ARG A 113 5.72 5.89 -3.43
C ARG A 113 7.05 6.16 -2.72
N THR A 114 7.06 7.13 -1.79
CA THR A 114 8.24 7.44 -0.96
C THR A 114 8.59 6.30 -0.02
N SER A 115 7.61 5.68 0.65
CA SER A 115 7.87 4.54 1.54
C SER A 115 8.39 3.32 0.79
N TRP A 116 7.93 3.09 -0.45
CA TRP A 116 8.55 2.08 -1.33
C TRP A 116 10.00 2.45 -1.66
N ALA A 117 10.28 3.72 -2.01
CA ALA A 117 11.66 4.16 -2.25
C ALA A 117 12.55 3.98 -1.00
N ASP A 118 12.04 4.30 0.19
CA ASP A 118 12.75 4.15 1.47
C ASP A 118 13.06 2.67 1.76
N PHE A 119 12.12 1.76 1.45
CA PHE A 119 12.36 0.31 1.52
C PHE A 119 13.52 -0.11 0.59
N LEU A 120 13.53 0.35 -0.67
CA LEU A 120 14.61 0.03 -1.60
C LEU A 120 15.96 0.58 -1.10
N GLU A 121 15.97 1.81 -0.60
CA GLU A 121 17.17 2.45 -0.07
C GLU A 121 17.80 1.66 1.08
N LYS A 122 16.96 1.14 1.98
CA LYS A 122 17.40 0.35 3.13
C LYS A 122 17.82 -1.07 2.71
N MET A 123 16.94 -1.77 2.01
CA MET A 123 17.06 -3.22 1.85
C MET A 123 17.96 -3.64 0.69
N VAL A 124 18.09 -2.83 -0.37
CA VAL A 124 18.97 -3.19 -1.50
C VAL A 124 20.43 -3.33 -1.05
N PRO A 125 21.04 -2.36 -0.33
CA PRO A 125 22.39 -2.53 0.19
C PRO A 125 22.52 -3.65 1.24
N GLU A 126 21.50 -3.84 2.09
CA GLU A 126 21.48 -4.87 3.13
C GLU A 126 21.53 -6.28 2.52
N CYS A 127 20.63 -6.57 1.57
CA CYS A 127 20.58 -7.86 0.91
C CYS A 127 21.73 -8.07 -0.09
N HIS A 128 22.29 -6.99 -0.67
CA HIS A 128 23.49 -7.11 -1.50
C HIS A 128 24.71 -7.58 -0.68
N LYS A 129 24.86 -7.12 0.58
CA LYS A 129 25.93 -7.57 1.48
C LYS A 129 25.81 -9.05 1.85
N GLN A 130 24.60 -9.60 1.88
CA GLN A 130 24.33 -11.02 2.11
C GLN A 130 24.58 -11.86 0.85
N LYS A 131 25.81 -11.82 0.32
CA LYS A 131 26.26 -12.59 -0.86
C LYS A 131 25.51 -12.29 -2.17
N LYS A 132 25.05 -11.05 -2.39
CA LYS A 132 24.22 -10.69 -3.56
C LYS A 132 22.94 -11.51 -3.62
N ALA A 133 22.16 -11.50 -2.53
CA ALA A 133 20.84 -12.09 -2.47
C ALA A 133 20.04 -11.75 -3.73
N PHE A 134 19.22 -12.70 -4.20
CA PHE A 134 18.44 -12.54 -5.42
C PHE A 134 17.51 -11.32 -5.34
N GLY A 135 17.10 -10.94 -4.13
CA GLY A 135 16.26 -9.80 -3.86
C GLY A 135 16.03 -9.58 -2.37
N GLY A 136 15.03 -8.77 -2.06
CA GLY A 136 14.52 -8.57 -0.71
C GLY A 136 13.04 -8.26 -0.74
N ARG A 137 12.35 -8.61 0.34
CA ARG A 137 10.90 -8.45 0.49
C ARG A 137 10.57 -7.80 1.84
N CYS A 138 9.47 -7.06 1.84
CA CYS A 138 8.82 -6.41 2.97
C CYS A 138 7.35 -6.85 2.95
N THR A 139 6.98 -7.77 3.85
CA THR A 139 5.65 -8.39 3.91
C THR A 139 4.85 -7.77 5.05
N SER A 140 3.61 -7.39 4.76
CA SER A 140 2.72 -6.77 5.74
C SER A 140 2.41 -7.70 6.92
N PRO A 141 2.11 -7.17 8.12
CA PRO A 141 1.78 -8.00 9.30
C PRO A 141 0.60 -8.95 9.07
N ASP A 142 -0.38 -8.54 8.27
CA ASP A 142 -1.57 -9.30 7.90
C ASP A 142 -1.41 -10.07 6.58
N GLN A 143 -0.24 -10.02 5.95
CA GLN A 143 0.10 -10.65 4.67
C GLN A 143 -0.81 -10.22 3.50
N SER A 144 -1.52 -9.10 3.61
CA SER A 144 -2.39 -8.56 2.58
C SER A 144 -1.65 -7.79 1.48
N TRP A 145 -0.38 -7.44 1.70
CA TRP A 145 0.47 -6.83 0.68
C TRP A 145 1.96 -7.10 0.94
N TYR A 146 2.77 -6.93 -0.10
CA TYR A 146 4.22 -6.88 0.07
C TYR A 146 4.90 -5.99 -0.97
N ILE A 147 6.07 -5.47 -0.60
CA ILE A 147 7.01 -4.81 -1.50
C ILE A 147 8.18 -5.75 -1.71
N GLN A 148 8.62 -5.91 -2.96
CA GLN A 148 9.76 -6.75 -3.28
C GLN A 148 10.67 -6.07 -4.29
N PHE A 149 11.97 -6.32 -4.20
CA PHE A 149 12.90 -6.16 -5.31
C PHE A 149 13.60 -7.48 -5.57
N GLN A 150 14.04 -7.69 -6.80
CA GLN A 150 14.77 -8.87 -7.23
C GLN A 150 15.56 -8.61 -8.51
N HIS A 151 16.44 -9.55 -8.84
CA HIS A 151 17.05 -9.60 -10.17
C HIS A 151 15.99 -9.90 -11.24
N SER A 152 16.13 -9.23 -12.38
CA SER A 152 15.24 -9.39 -13.57
C SER A 152 15.58 -10.61 -14.39
#